data_AF-A0A833E6U3-F1
#
_entry.id   AF-A0A833E6U3-F1
#
_cell.length_a   1.000
_cell.length_b   1.000
_cell.length_c   1.000
_cell.angle_alpha   90.00
_cell.angle_beta   90.00
_cell.angle_gamma   90.00
#
_symmetry.space_group_name_H-M   'P 1'
#
loop_
_entity.id
_entity.type
_entity.pdbx_description
1 polymer ?
#
loop_
_entity_poly.entity_id
_entity_poly.type
_entity_poly.pdbx_seq_one_letter_code
_entity_poly.pdbx_strand_id
1 'polypeptide(L)'
;MGCGVEAYEGVCRVLGRLCPRLVPAPLWGLSLAHLARLDPVLGEAICSGCGWVVERLYTFWFGLERGGRCSVCGGLGGVDVDEDWRYYVCGGAGLAVLSGIRLLCRRCHLAKHVGFASLVGRRREALEQLARINGVRLDLVEKLVGEAFRVWERLSSISKWRIVVEDVEGLRGVRSEVEKLLNTMYVERLSIEKRWLVYRSNRQYYIERIAIEETLELVAKAFSGVEKDRRLASRLVSLAKNVLKEHKILVLEHELMLAIEATISRIGSLKLEKIRDIETFLEALEGKWIVFVNENQRGKIFTHLIHRLKSRELDYLIKTPANRTKGNREYPVTVHVPSFLALNLVAKVGNTIKHVLEEYGINKPIIFKPNILAEKPKTKTIKPYIYKIQATNNRG
;
A
#
# COMPACT_ATOMS: atom_id res chain seq x y z
N MET A 1 34.13 -3.60 3.40
CA MET A 1 33.67 -3.78 2.01
C MET A 1 33.13 -2.45 1.53
N GLY A 2 33.79 -1.82 0.55
CA GLY A 2 33.34 -0.53 0.02
C GLY A 2 32.03 -0.66 -0.74
N CYS A 3 31.18 0.35 -0.68
CA CYS A 3 30.05 0.46 -1.58
C CYS A 3 30.55 0.70 -3.01
N GLY A 4 29.83 0.19 -4.01
CA GLY A 4 30.08 0.56 -5.40
C GLY A 4 29.79 2.03 -5.66
N VAL A 5 29.98 2.47 -6.91
CA VAL A 5 29.59 3.80 -7.36
C VAL A 5 28.08 4.04 -7.25
N GLU A 6 27.65 5.30 -7.28
CA GLU A 6 26.22 5.66 -7.29
C GLU A 6 25.53 5.00 -8.49
N ALA A 7 24.40 4.34 -8.26
CA ALA A 7 23.77 3.47 -9.25
C ALA A 7 23.35 4.19 -10.54
N TYR A 8 23.05 5.50 -10.44
CA TYR A 8 22.70 6.35 -11.57
C TYR A 8 23.87 7.17 -12.12
N GLU A 9 25.11 6.95 -11.67
CA GLU A 9 26.27 7.79 -12.03
C GLU A 9 26.42 7.95 -13.56
N GLY A 10 26.33 6.85 -14.33
CA GLY A 10 26.45 6.91 -15.79
C GLY A 10 25.42 7.83 -16.46
N VAL A 11 24.17 7.77 -16.01
CA VAL A 11 23.09 8.63 -16.52
C VAL A 11 23.28 10.07 -16.04
N CYS A 12 23.56 10.25 -14.75
CA CYS A 12 23.64 11.56 -14.12
C CYS A 12 24.90 12.34 -14.47
N ARG A 13 25.96 11.68 -14.95
CA ARG A 13 27.14 12.34 -15.50
C ARG A 13 26.80 13.15 -16.75
N VAL A 14 25.87 12.66 -17.57
CA VAL A 14 25.38 13.36 -18.76
C VAL A 14 24.23 14.31 -18.40
N LEU A 15 23.31 13.87 -17.53
CA LEU A 15 22.19 14.68 -17.03
C LEU A 15 22.56 15.41 -15.72
N GLY A 16 23.65 16.19 -15.76
CA GLY A 16 24.28 16.76 -14.56
C GLY A 16 23.45 17.79 -13.79
N ARG A 17 22.52 18.50 -14.45
CA ARG A 17 21.68 19.53 -13.81
C ARG A 17 20.39 18.94 -13.22
N LEU A 18 19.76 18.04 -13.97
CA LEU A 18 18.56 17.33 -13.53
C LEU A 18 18.61 15.89 -14.03
N CYS A 19 18.92 14.97 -13.11
CA CYS A 19 18.93 13.55 -13.36
C CYS A 19 17.69 12.86 -12.76
N PRO A 20 16.95 12.05 -13.53
CA PRO A 20 15.85 11.25 -13.00
C PRO A 20 16.41 10.02 -12.28
N ARG A 21 16.55 10.10 -10.96
CA ARG A 21 16.82 8.93 -10.10
C ARG A 21 15.50 8.32 -9.67
N LEU A 22 15.11 7.21 -10.30
CA LEU A 22 13.84 6.55 -9.99
C LEU A 22 13.97 5.85 -8.63
N VAL A 23 12.92 5.96 -7.80
CA VAL A 23 12.89 5.29 -6.50
C VAL A 23 12.71 3.79 -6.71
N PRO A 24 13.61 2.92 -6.19
CA PRO A 24 13.44 1.47 -6.23
C PRO A 24 12.09 1.04 -5.64
N ALA A 25 11.43 0.06 -6.25
CA ALA A 25 10.09 -0.36 -5.84
C ALA A 25 9.97 -0.76 -4.34
N PRO A 26 10.95 -1.44 -3.72
CA PRO A 26 10.90 -1.76 -2.29
C PRO A 26 10.89 -0.54 -1.35
N LEU A 27 11.25 0.65 -1.85
CA LEU A 27 11.31 1.90 -1.08
C LEU A 27 10.13 2.82 -1.35
N TRP A 28 9.18 2.41 -2.20
CA TRP A 28 7.99 3.22 -2.49
C TRP A 28 7.17 3.46 -1.22
N GLY A 29 6.75 4.72 -1.05
CA GLY A 29 5.99 5.16 0.13
C GLY A 29 6.86 5.48 1.35
N LEU A 30 8.19 5.36 1.25
CA LEU A 30 9.15 5.76 2.29
C LEU A 30 9.80 7.10 1.91
N SER A 31 9.21 8.21 2.36
CA SER A 31 9.74 9.54 2.07
C SER A 31 9.40 10.52 3.20
N LEU A 32 10.17 11.61 3.32
CA LEU A 32 9.87 12.66 4.29
C LEU A 32 8.50 13.28 4.05
N ALA A 33 8.12 13.46 2.78
CA ALA A 33 6.81 13.97 2.41
C ALA A 33 5.67 13.12 2.99
N HIS A 34 5.79 11.80 2.94
CA HIS A 34 4.79 10.90 3.47
C HIS A 34 4.81 10.89 4.99
N LEU A 35 5.98 10.80 5.62
CA LEU A 35 6.11 10.83 7.08
C LEU A 35 5.58 12.13 7.69
N ALA A 36 5.83 13.28 7.05
CA ALA A 36 5.31 14.56 7.50
C ALA A 36 3.77 14.63 7.49
N ARG A 37 3.09 13.76 6.74
CA ARG A 37 1.61 13.67 6.71
C ARG A 37 1.07 12.57 7.60
N LEU A 38 1.94 11.71 8.12
CA LEU A 38 1.57 10.62 9.01
C LEU A 38 0.94 11.19 10.29
N ASP A 39 -0.03 10.47 10.81
CA ASP A 39 -0.61 10.73 12.11
C ASP A 39 0.39 10.30 13.21
N PRO A 40 0.72 11.18 14.17
CA PRO A 40 1.64 10.87 15.26
C PRO A 40 1.28 9.60 16.05
N VAL A 41 -0.01 9.28 16.21
CA VAL A 41 -0.45 8.06 16.91
C VAL A 41 -0.01 6.80 16.17
N LEU A 42 0.07 6.86 14.83
CA LEU A 42 0.63 5.77 14.03
C LEU A 42 2.15 5.75 14.13
N GLY A 43 2.80 6.92 14.11
CA GLY A 43 4.25 7.02 14.32
C GLY A 43 4.68 6.32 15.61
N GLU A 44 4.02 6.63 16.72
CA GLU A 44 4.31 6.04 18.03
C GLU A 44 4.10 4.52 18.08
N ALA A 45 3.13 4.01 17.31
CA ALA A 45 2.90 2.57 17.22
C ALA A 45 3.95 1.84 16.36
N ILE A 46 4.53 2.50 15.36
CA ILE A 46 5.56 1.92 14.49
C ILE A 46 6.88 1.78 15.23
N CYS A 47 7.31 2.83 15.94
CA CYS A 47 8.46 2.77 16.82
C CYS A 47 8.27 3.66 18.03
N SER A 48 8.73 3.20 19.19
CA SER A 48 8.67 3.96 20.42
C SER A 48 9.41 5.29 20.28
N GLY A 49 8.73 6.37 20.67
CA GLY A 49 9.19 7.74 20.51
C GLY A 49 9.05 8.30 19.10
N CYS A 50 8.48 7.58 18.13
CA CYS A 50 8.38 8.12 16.77
C CYS A 50 7.17 9.05 16.57
N GLY A 51 6.24 9.15 17.53
CA GLY A 51 5.13 10.11 17.47
C GLY A 51 5.61 11.56 17.44
N TRP A 52 6.55 11.93 18.33
CA TRP A 52 7.10 13.30 18.35
C TRP A 52 7.95 13.62 17.12
N VAL A 53 8.62 12.61 16.55
CA VAL A 53 9.42 12.74 15.32
C VAL A 53 8.51 13.12 14.15
N VAL A 54 7.35 12.46 14.05
CA VAL A 54 6.32 12.77 13.04
C VAL A 54 5.81 14.21 13.22
N GLU A 55 5.63 14.70 14.44
CA GLU A 55 5.25 16.09 14.70
C GLU A 55 6.32 17.11 14.27
N ARG A 56 7.58 16.81 14.57
CA ARG A 56 8.72 17.64 14.13
C ARG A 56 8.85 17.64 12.61
N LEU A 57 8.70 16.48 11.97
CA LEU A 57 8.71 16.36 10.52
C LEU A 57 7.56 17.13 9.87
N TYR A 58 6.36 17.11 10.45
CA TYR A 58 5.24 17.93 9.99
C TYR A 58 5.61 19.41 9.99
N THR A 59 6.10 19.91 11.13
CA THR A 59 6.46 21.32 11.30
C THR A 59 7.57 21.72 10.32
N PHE A 60 8.61 20.89 10.20
CA PHE A 60 9.69 21.07 9.24
C PHE A 60 9.16 21.13 7.81
N TRP A 61 8.47 20.09 7.35
CA TRP A 61 8.06 19.92 5.95
C TRP A 61 7.09 21.01 5.47
N PHE A 62 6.13 21.39 6.33
CA PHE A 62 5.16 22.42 6.01
C PHE A 62 5.67 23.84 6.30
N GLY A 63 6.76 23.99 7.05
CA GLY A 63 7.46 25.25 7.26
C GLY A 63 8.45 25.62 6.15
N LEU A 64 8.80 24.70 5.25
CA LEU A 64 9.70 24.98 4.12
C LEU A 64 9.15 26.08 3.21
N GLU A 65 10.02 27.00 2.78
CA GLU A 65 9.68 28.06 1.84
C GLU A 65 9.25 27.48 0.48
N ARG A 66 8.06 27.85 0.00
CA ARG A 66 7.48 27.36 -1.27
C ARG A 66 7.24 28.45 -2.32
N GLY A 67 7.72 29.66 -2.05
CA GLY A 67 7.65 30.83 -2.94
C GLY A 67 8.94 31.09 -3.73
N GLY A 68 9.99 30.32 -3.48
CA GLY A 68 11.33 30.55 -4.05
C GLY A 68 11.48 30.17 -5.52
N ARG A 69 12.71 30.31 -6.02
CA ARG A 69 13.09 29.90 -7.38
C ARG A 69 13.38 28.40 -7.46
N CYS A 70 13.13 27.82 -8.62
CA CYS A 70 13.56 26.45 -8.90
C CYS A 70 15.09 26.35 -8.80
N SER A 71 15.59 25.47 -7.93
CA SER A 71 17.03 25.22 -7.72
C SER A 71 17.77 24.73 -8.97
N VAL A 72 17.03 24.22 -9.97
CA VAL A 72 17.58 23.62 -11.18
C VAL A 72 17.52 24.55 -12.38
N CYS A 73 16.42 25.30 -12.56
CA CYS A 73 16.20 26.10 -13.77
C CYS A 73 16.08 27.60 -13.52
N GLY A 74 16.08 28.06 -12.26
CA GLY A 74 15.92 29.46 -11.88
C GLY A 74 14.52 30.05 -12.10
N GLY A 75 13.60 29.28 -12.70
CA GLY A 75 12.24 29.72 -13.01
C GLY A 75 11.42 30.06 -11.76
N LEU A 76 10.54 31.05 -11.91
CA LEU A 76 9.58 31.51 -10.89
C LEU A 76 8.29 30.68 -10.94
N GLY A 77 7.61 30.58 -9.80
CA GLY A 77 6.29 29.96 -9.68
C GLY A 77 6.28 28.65 -8.88
N GLY A 78 5.10 28.34 -8.31
CA GLY A 78 4.85 27.30 -7.30
C GLY A 78 5.81 26.11 -7.32
N VAL A 79 6.70 26.10 -6.34
CA VAL A 79 7.75 25.09 -6.22
C VAL A 79 7.29 23.94 -5.35
N ASP A 80 7.52 22.73 -5.86
CA ASP A 80 7.40 21.50 -5.12
C ASP A 80 8.71 21.24 -4.37
N VAL A 81 8.59 20.72 -3.14
CA VAL A 81 9.74 20.24 -2.38
C VAL A 81 10.07 18.84 -2.88
N ASP A 82 11.30 18.68 -3.32
CA ASP A 82 11.86 17.45 -3.87
C ASP A 82 12.95 16.90 -2.95
N GLU A 83 12.93 15.59 -2.72
CA GLU A 83 13.94 14.87 -1.92
C GLU A 83 15.05 14.35 -2.86
N ASP A 84 16.32 14.69 -2.61
CA ASP A 84 17.46 14.20 -3.40
C ASP A 84 17.99 12.88 -2.83
N TRP A 85 17.55 11.79 -3.45
CA TRP A 85 17.93 10.43 -3.09
C TRP A 85 19.08 9.92 -3.96
N ARG A 86 20.07 9.26 -3.35
CA ARG A 86 21.18 8.55 -3.98
C ARG A 86 21.10 7.06 -3.65
N TYR A 87 21.47 6.20 -4.60
CA TYR A 87 21.36 4.75 -4.42
C TYR A 87 22.68 4.07 -4.69
N TYR A 88 23.05 3.13 -3.83
CA TYR A 88 24.28 2.35 -3.95
C TYR A 88 23.98 0.86 -3.75
N VAL A 89 24.84 0.02 -4.30
CA VAL A 89 24.84 -1.42 -4.05
C VAL A 89 26.15 -1.79 -3.35
N CYS A 90 26.03 -2.35 -2.14
CA CYS A 90 27.15 -2.69 -1.27
C CYS A 90 27.03 -4.17 -0.88
N GLY A 91 27.89 -5.03 -1.45
CA GLY A 91 27.86 -6.47 -1.17
C GLY A 91 26.51 -7.14 -1.48
N GLY A 92 25.80 -6.68 -2.51
CA GLY A 92 24.47 -7.18 -2.89
C GLY A 92 23.29 -6.59 -2.11
N ALA A 93 23.54 -5.77 -1.08
CA ALA A 93 22.51 -5.00 -0.39
C ALA A 93 22.40 -3.58 -0.98
N GLY A 94 21.21 -3.01 -0.92
CA GLY A 94 20.93 -1.64 -1.35
C GLY A 94 21.14 -0.63 -0.21
N LEU A 95 21.67 0.54 -0.54
CA LEU A 95 21.78 1.68 0.35
C LEU A 95 21.09 2.87 -0.32
N ALA A 96 20.05 3.41 0.32
CA ALA A 96 19.36 4.62 -0.11
C ALA A 96 19.76 5.77 0.81
N VAL A 97 20.34 6.82 0.23
CA VAL A 97 20.86 7.97 0.96
C VAL A 97 20.03 9.19 0.61
N LEU A 98 19.38 9.79 1.60
CA LEU A 98 18.72 11.09 1.44
C LEU A 98 19.75 12.18 1.69
N SER A 99 20.28 12.75 0.59
CA SER A 99 21.35 13.75 0.65
C SER A 99 20.84 15.18 0.85
N GLY A 100 19.56 15.44 0.62
CA GLY A 100 19.03 16.79 0.79
C GLY A 100 17.60 16.95 0.34
N ILE A 101 17.10 18.17 0.51
CA ILE A 101 15.84 18.65 -0.05
C ILE A 101 16.10 19.87 -0.94
N ARG A 102 15.28 20.06 -1.96
CA ARG A 102 15.40 21.21 -2.87
C ARG A 102 14.06 21.63 -3.44
N LEU A 103 13.98 22.87 -3.90
CA LEU A 103 12.80 23.42 -4.55
C LEU A 103 12.88 23.20 -6.06
N LEU A 104 11.84 22.59 -6.64
CA LEU A 104 11.71 22.39 -8.09
C LEU A 104 10.42 23.03 -8.58
N CYS A 105 10.45 23.72 -9.72
CA CYS A 105 9.20 24.09 -10.39
C CYS A 105 8.47 22.85 -10.91
N ARG A 106 7.15 22.94 -11.11
CA ARG A 106 6.31 21.81 -11.57
C ARG A 106 6.87 21.04 -12.78
N ARG A 107 7.44 21.75 -13.76
CA ARG A 107 8.03 21.11 -14.96
C ARG A 107 9.29 20.30 -14.61
N CYS A 108 10.19 20.87 -13.82
CA CYS A 108 11.40 20.16 -13.35
C CYS A 108 11.05 18.99 -12.42
N HIS A 109 10.05 19.16 -11.55
CA HIS A 109 9.57 18.11 -10.68
C HIS A 109 8.96 16.94 -11.48
N LEU A 110 8.08 17.23 -12.45
CA LEU A 110 7.54 16.22 -13.38
C LEU A 110 8.65 15.51 -14.17
N ALA A 111 9.65 16.27 -14.64
CA ALA A 111 10.79 15.75 -15.39
C ALA A 111 11.65 14.76 -14.57
N LYS A 112 11.83 15.02 -13.27
CA LYS A 112 12.47 14.06 -12.36
C LYS A 112 11.64 12.80 -12.18
N HIS A 113 10.32 12.95 -12.07
CA HIS A 113 9.37 11.83 -11.92
C HIS A 113 8.89 11.29 -13.28
N VAL A 114 9.82 10.96 -14.18
CA VAL A 114 9.51 10.50 -15.54
C VAL A 114 8.66 9.22 -15.59
N GLY A 115 8.75 8.35 -14.56
CA GLY A 115 7.86 7.21 -14.38
C GLY A 115 6.40 7.64 -14.19
N PHE A 116 6.15 8.57 -13.26
CA PHE A 116 4.82 9.14 -13.04
C PHE A 116 4.33 9.91 -14.28
N ALA A 117 5.19 10.71 -14.91
CA ALA A 117 4.86 11.44 -16.13
C ALA A 117 4.38 10.50 -17.25
N SER A 118 4.94 9.29 -17.34
CA SER A 118 4.50 8.26 -18.29
C SER A 118 3.11 7.75 -17.98
N LEU A 119 2.79 7.51 -16.71
CA LEU A 119 1.46 7.04 -16.27
C LEU A 119 0.34 8.06 -16.54
N VAL A 120 0.64 9.36 -16.50
CA VAL A 120 -0.35 10.42 -16.73
C VAL A 120 -0.33 10.99 -18.15
N GLY A 121 0.35 10.31 -19.09
CA GLY A 121 0.38 10.74 -20.51
C GLY A 121 1.22 12.00 -20.79
N ARG A 122 2.10 12.40 -19.85
CA ARG A 122 2.94 13.61 -19.95
C ARG A 122 4.43 13.30 -20.11
N ARG A 123 4.77 12.10 -20.61
CA ARG A 123 6.16 11.66 -20.82
C ARG A 123 6.94 12.61 -21.73
N ARG A 124 6.34 13.01 -22.86
CA ARG A 124 7.00 13.89 -23.85
C ARG A 124 7.45 15.21 -23.22
N GLU A 125 6.56 15.87 -22.49
CA GLU A 125 6.83 17.12 -21.77
C GLU A 125 7.99 16.96 -20.77
N ALA A 126 8.02 15.86 -20.01
CA ALA A 126 9.10 15.56 -19.07
C ALA A 126 10.46 15.42 -19.78
N LEU A 127 10.51 14.72 -20.91
CA LEU A 127 11.74 14.51 -21.69
C LEU A 127 12.26 15.80 -22.32
N GLU A 128 11.37 16.63 -22.89
CA GLU A 128 11.76 17.94 -23.43
C GLU A 128 12.33 18.85 -22.35
N GLN A 129 11.72 18.81 -21.16
CA GLN A 129 12.22 19.57 -20.02
C GLN A 129 13.60 19.08 -19.57
N LEU A 130 13.84 17.75 -19.50
CA LEU A 130 15.17 17.20 -19.21
C LEU A 130 16.21 17.64 -20.26
N ALA A 131 15.85 17.58 -21.55
CA ALA A 131 16.71 17.98 -22.65
C ALA A 131 17.11 19.45 -22.53
N ARG A 132 16.12 20.34 -22.35
CA ARG A 132 16.32 21.78 -22.19
C ARG A 132 17.20 22.13 -20.99
N ILE A 133 16.95 21.51 -19.84
CA ILE A 133 17.68 21.83 -18.60
C ILE A 133 19.12 21.36 -18.65
N ASN A 134 19.37 20.16 -19.19
CA ASN A 134 20.69 19.59 -19.26
C ASN A 134 21.47 20.02 -20.52
N GLY A 135 20.85 20.75 -21.46
CA GLY A 135 21.50 21.22 -22.68
C GLY A 135 21.86 20.10 -23.66
N VAL A 136 21.08 19.03 -23.67
CA VAL A 136 21.32 17.84 -24.50
C VAL A 136 20.18 17.61 -25.48
N ARG A 137 20.45 16.87 -26.57
CA ARG A 137 19.42 16.51 -27.53
C ARG A 137 18.38 15.57 -26.92
N LEU A 138 17.14 15.72 -27.37
CA LEU A 138 16.01 14.94 -26.89
C LEU A 138 16.17 13.42 -27.09
N ASP A 139 16.69 12.98 -28.24
CA ASP A 139 16.92 11.56 -28.54
C ASP A 139 17.95 10.93 -27.59
N LEU A 140 18.94 11.71 -27.16
CA LEU A 140 19.89 11.28 -26.13
C LEU A 140 19.20 11.17 -24.76
N VAL A 141 18.33 12.10 -24.40
CA VAL A 141 17.53 12.01 -23.16
C VAL A 141 16.65 10.76 -23.15
N GLU A 142 16.01 10.43 -24.26
CA GLU A 142 15.18 9.22 -24.38
C GLU A 142 15.99 7.96 -24.10
N LYS A 143 17.20 7.86 -24.67
CA LYS A 143 18.13 6.75 -24.42
C LYS A 143 18.54 6.68 -22.95
N LEU A 144 18.97 7.80 -22.37
CA LEU A 144 19.41 7.90 -20.97
C LEU A 144 18.29 7.61 -19.97
N VAL A 145 17.06 8.03 -20.26
CA VAL A 145 15.89 7.66 -19.46
C VAL A 145 15.63 6.16 -19.56
N GLY A 146 15.76 5.56 -20.74
CA GLY A 146 15.71 4.09 -20.90
C GLY A 146 16.74 3.37 -20.02
N GLU A 147 17.97 3.88 -19.98
CA GLU A 147 19.01 3.37 -19.08
C GLU A 147 18.64 3.54 -17.60
N ALA A 148 18.07 4.69 -17.22
CA ALA A 148 17.60 4.93 -15.86
C ALA A 148 16.50 3.93 -15.42
N PHE A 149 15.61 3.53 -16.33
CA PHE A 149 14.63 2.47 -16.06
C PHE A 149 15.30 1.09 -15.90
N ARG A 150 16.32 0.76 -16.70
CA ARG A 150 17.09 -0.48 -16.51
C ARG A 150 17.83 -0.50 -15.16
N VAL A 151 18.37 0.64 -14.72
CA VAL A 151 18.95 0.78 -13.37
C VAL A 151 17.87 0.55 -12.33
N TRP A 152 16.70 1.18 -12.48
CA TRP A 152 15.56 1.01 -11.57
C TRP A 152 15.08 -0.45 -11.45
N GLU A 153 14.99 -1.19 -12.56
CA GLU A 153 14.63 -2.61 -12.57
C GLU A 153 15.62 -3.44 -11.74
N ARG A 154 16.93 -3.22 -11.94
CA ARG A 154 17.98 -3.90 -11.16
C ARG A 154 17.94 -3.54 -9.68
N LEU A 155 17.72 -2.27 -9.34
CA LEU A 155 17.61 -1.86 -7.94
C LEU A 155 16.35 -2.42 -7.28
N SER A 156 15.26 -2.54 -8.04
CA SER A 156 13.97 -3.03 -7.53
C SER A 156 13.97 -4.53 -7.22
N SER A 157 14.92 -5.30 -7.77
CA SER A 157 15.09 -6.73 -7.42
C SER A 157 15.87 -6.96 -6.12
N ILE A 158 16.48 -5.91 -5.54
CA ILE A 158 17.24 -6.01 -4.29
C ILE A 158 16.27 -6.14 -3.11
N SER A 159 16.43 -7.21 -2.34
CA SER A 159 15.53 -7.57 -1.23
C SER A 159 15.90 -6.96 0.12
N LYS A 160 17.10 -6.39 0.25
CA LYS A 160 17.64 -5.80 1.48
C LYS A 160 18.11 -4.39 1.23
N TRP A 161 17.44 -3.42 1.85
CA TRP A 161 17.80 -2.01 1.81
C TRP A 161 18.11 -1.47 3.20
N ARG A 162 19.05 -0.53 3.26
CA ARG A 162 19.23 0.39 4.37
C ARG A 162 18.97 1.80 3.89
N ILE A 163 18.26 2.57 4.70
CA ILE A 163 18.04 4.00 4.47
C ILE A 163 18.99 4.78 5.36
N VAL A 164 19.66 5.78 4.81
CA VAL A 164 20.49 6.74 5.54
C VAL A 164 20.00 8.14 5.23
N VAL A 165 19.82 8.94 6.27
CA VAL A 165 19.53 10.37 6.12
C VAL A 165 20.83 11.11 6.37
N GLU A 166 21.30 11.93 5.43
CA GLU A 166 22.49 12.77 5.63
C GLU A 166 22.17 14.03 6.45
N ASP A 167 23.09 14.98 6.50
CA ASP A 167 22.87 16.26 7.18
C ASP A 167 21.94 17.16 6.36
N VAL A 168 20.65 16.81 6.34
CA VAL A 168 19.60 17.61 5.72
C VAL A 168 19.31 18.81 6.62
N GLU A 169 19.50 20.01 6.07
CA GLU A 169 19.23 21.27 6.78
C GLU A 169 17.80 21.28 7.36
N GLY A 170 17.67 21.71 8.62
CA GLY A 170 16.41 21.70 9.37
C GLY A 170 16.00 20.36 9.99
N LEU A 171 16.73 19.26 9.72
CA LEU A 171 16.50 17.95 10.35
C LEU A 171 17.56 17.53 11.38
N ARG A 172 18.63 18.32 11.59
CA ARG A 172 19.75 17.97 12.48
C ARG A 172 19.34 17.39 13.85
N GLY A 173 18.34 17.98 14.49
CA GLY A 173 17.88 17.55 15.82
C GLY A 173 16.98 16.31 15.85
N VAL A 174 16.57 15.77 14.70
CA VAL A 174 15.68 14.60 14.59
C VAL A 174 16.17 13.56 13.59
N ARG A 175 17.34 13.79 12.98
CA ARG A 175 17.88 13.02 11.85
C ARG A 175 17.94 11.53 12.15
N SER A 176 18.50 11.16 13.30
CA SER A 176 18.70 9.76 13.67
C SER A 176 17.38 9.01 13.87
N GLU A 177 16.37 9.71 14.37
CA GLU A 177 15.05 9.19 14.66
C GLU A 177 14.20 9.08 13.39
N VAL A 178 14.36 10.01 12.45
CA VAL A 178 13.78 9.93 11.11
C VAL A 178 14.37 8.73 10.36
N GLU A 179 15.70 8.57 10.40
CA GLU A 179 16.38 7.40 9.81
C GLU A 179 15.88 6.10 10.45
N LYS A 180 15.77 6.05 11.79
CA LYS A 180 15.23 4.91 12.52
C LYS A 180 13.79 4.60 12.09
N LEU A 181 12.92 5.60 11.99
CA LEU A 181 11.52 5.42 11.58
C LEU A 181 11.44 4.87 10.14
N LEU A 182 12.19 5.44 9.19
CA LEU A 182 12.22 4.96 7.80
C LEU A 182 12.69 3.50 7.70
N ASN A 183 13.79 3.15 8.39
CA ASN A 183 14.30 1.78 8.40
C ASN A 183 13.33 0.81 9.11
N THR A 184 12.70 1.25 10.21
CA THR A 184 11.70 0.43 10.92
C THR A 184 10.52 0.14 10.00
N MET A 185 10.00 1.15 9.30
CA MET A 185 8.92 0.95 8.33
C MET A 185 9.32 -0.01 7.22
N TYR A 186 10.53 0.15 6.65
CA TYR A 186 11.03 -0.77 5.64
C TYR A 186 11.11 -2.23 6.13
N VAL A 187 11.72 -2.45 7.29
CA VAL A 187 11.86 -3.79 7.89
C VAL A 187 10.51 -4.41 8.21
N GLU A 188 9.58 -3.62 8.77
CA GLU A 188 8.23 -4.06 9.11
C GLU A 188 7.29 -4.16 7.90
N ARG A 189 7.78 -3.89 6.68
CA ARG A 189 7.00 -3.91 5.43
C ARG A 189 5.82 -2.93 5.44
N LEU A 190 6.05 -1.78 6.07
CA LEU A 190 5.14 -0.66 6.12
C LEU A 190 5.49 0.38 5.07
N SER A 191 4.48 0.89 4.38
CA SER A 191 4.62 1.99 3.44
C SER A 191 3.41 2.91 3.49
N ILE A 192 3.56 4.14 3.00
CA ILE A 192 2.43 5.06 2.83
C ILE A 192 2.04 5.08 1.36
N GLU A 193 0.84 4.59 1.06
CA GLU A 193 0.28 4.58 -0.29
C GLU A 193 -0.90 5.54 -0.36
N LYS A 194 -0.71 6.65 -1.10
CA LYS A 194 -1.67 7.76 -1.21
C LYS A 194 -1.97 8.42 0.15
N ARG A 195 -2.89 7.85 0.92
CA ARG A 195 -3.32 8.32 2.25
C ARG A 195 -3.50 7.18 3.24
N TRP A 196 -2.96 6.00 2.93
CA TRP A 196 -3.08 4.79 3.74
C TRP A 196 -1.70 4.38 4.24
N LEU A 197 -1.60 4.03 5.51
CA LEU A 197 -0.51 3.24 6.03
C LEU A 197 -0.83 1.79 5.68
N VAL A 198 0.08 1.15 4.97
CA VAL A 198 -0.11 -0.16 4.38
C VAL A 198 0.97 -1.09 4.89
N TYR A 199 0.55 -2.25 5.41
CA TYR A 199 1.41 -3.40 5.65
C TYR A 199 1.22 -4.41 4.51
N ARG A 200 2.32 -4.93 3.95
CA ARG A 200 2.31 -6.01 2.95
C ARG A 200 3.13 -7.19 3.42
N SER A 201 2.52 -8.37 3.44
CA SER A 201 3.20 -9.60 3.79
C SER A 201 4.25 -9.99 2.75
N ASN A 202 5.37 -10.56 3.20
CA ASN A 202 6.31 -11.26 2.33
C ASN A 202 5.80 -12.65 1.91
N ARG A 203 4.69 -13.11 2.49
CA ARG A 203 4.01 -14.38 2.18
C ARG A 203 2.77 -14.19 1.29
N GLN A 204 2.65 -13.03 0.64
CA GLN A 204 1.49 -12.68 -0.18
C GLN A 204 1.06 -13.82 -1.12
N TYR A 205 2.00 -14.33 -1.92
CA TYR A 205 1.76 -15.43 -2.86
C TYR A 205 1.32 -16.74 -2.21
N TYR A 206 1.82 -17.03 -1.00
CA TYR A 206 1.42 -18.23 -0.25
C TYR A 206 -0.05 -18.13 0.20
N ILE A 207 -0.47 -16.98 0.72
CA ILE A 207 -1.85 -16.74 1.13
C ILE A 207 -2.81 -16.70 -0.07
N GLU A 208 -2.38 -16.10 -1.19
CA GLU A 208 -3.14 -16.13 -2.44
C GLU A 208 -3.36 -17.56 -2.94
N ARG A 209 -2.34 -18.42 -2.90
CA ARG A 209 -2.47 -19.82 -3.29
C ARG A 209 -3.47 -20.57 -2.42
N ILE A 210 -3.39 -20.44 -1.09
CA ILE A 210 -4.36 -21.04 -0.17
C ILE A 210 -5.78 -20.56 -0.50
N ALA A 211 -5.95 -19.25 -0.73
CA ALA A 211 -7.25 -18.70 -1.03
C ALA A 211 -7.82 -19.22 -2.35
N ILE A 212 -6.98 -19.41 -3.38
CA ILE A 212 -7.36 -20.01 -4.67
C ILE A 212 -7.79 -21.46 -4.46
N GLU A 213 -6.98 -22.28 -3.78
CA GLU A 213 -7.28 -23.69 -3.50
C GLU A 213 -8.62 -23.83 -2.76
N GLU A 214 -8.82 -23.10 -1.67
CA GLU A 214 -10.09 -23.12 -0.92
C GLU A 214 -11.29 -22.67 -1.77
N THR A 215 -11.10 -21.66 -2.62
CA THR A 215 -12.15 -21.16 -3.51
C THR A 215 -12.54 -22.20 -4.56
N LEU A 216 -11.56 -22.85 -5.20
CA LEU A 216 -11.80 -23.88 -6.21
C LEU A 216 -12.48 -25.10 -5.62
N GLU A 217 -12.09 -25.53 -4.42
CA GLU A 217 -12.77 -26.61 -3.69
C GLU A 217 -14.23 -26.28 -3.40
N LEU A 218 -14.51 -25.05 -2.94
CA LEU A 218 -15.88 -24.61 -2.69
C LEU A 218 -16.73 -24.61 -3.97
N VAL A 219 -16.17 -24.11 -5.07
CA VAL A 219 -16.82 -24.09 -6.38
C VAL A 219 -17.07 -25.52 -6.87
N ALA A 220 -16.09 -26.41 -6.78
CA ALA A 220 -16.25 -27.82 -7.16
C ALA A 220 -17.37 -28.52 -6.37
N LYS A 221 -17.46 -28.29 -5.05
CA LYS A 221 -18.56 -28.78 -4.20
C LYS A 221 -19.93 -28.23 -4.62
N ALA A 222 -19.97 -26.98 -5.09
CA ALA A 222 -21.21 -26.41 -5.63
C ALA A 222 -21.62 -27.03 -6.98
N PHE A 223 -20.68 -27.61 -7.74
CA PHE A 223 -20.97 -28.30 -9.00
C PHE A 223 -21.34 -29.78 -8.83
N SER A 224 -20.89 -30.47 -7.78
CA SER A 224 -21.04 -31.93 -7.63
C SER A 224 -22.46 -32.44 -7.29
N GLY A 225 -23.49 -31.60 -7.33
CA GLY A 225 -24.89 -32.02 -7.16
C GLY A 225 -25.64 -32.08 -8.50
N VAL A 226 -26.19 -33.25 -8.81
CA VAL A 226 -26.60 -33.87 -10.09
C VAL A 226 -27.63 -33.12 -10.98
N GLU A 227 -27.90 -31.84 -10.77
CA GLU A 227 -28.71 -31.07 -11.73
C GLU A 227 -27.89 -29.96 -12.37
N LYS A 228 -27.92 -29.92 -13.71
CA LYS A 228 -27.47 -28.82 -14.59
C LYS A 228 -28.33 -27.56 -14.37
N ASP A 229 -28.57 -27.18 -13.12
CA ASP A 229 -29.42 -26.05 -12.78
C ASP A 229 -28.60 -24.75 -12.72
N ARG A 230 -29.20 -23.69 -13.24
CA ARG A 230 -28.64 -22.34 -13.44
C ARG A 230 -28.37 -21.57 -12.14
N ARG A 231 -28.27 -22.24 -10.98
CA ARG A 231 -28.25 -21.62 -9.65
C ARG A 231 -26.95 -21.83 -8.87
N LEU A 232 -25.80 -21.74 -9.56
CA LEU A 232 -24.47 -21.82 -8.92
C LEU A 232 -24.33 -20.84 -7.74
N ALA A 233 -24.80 -19.60 -7.91
CA ALA A 233 -24.70 -18.57 -6.87
C ALA A 233 -25.47 -18.94 -5.59
N SER A 234 -26.68 -19.51 -5.70
CA SER A 234 -27.47 -19.88 -4.51
C SER A 234 -26.83 -21.05 -3.75
N ARG A 235 -26.23 -22.01 -4.47
CA ARG A 235 -25.49 -23.11 -3.85
C ARG A 235 -24.26 -22.61 -3.10
N LEU A 236 -23.49 -21.71 -3.71
CA LEU A 236 -22.33 -21.07 -3.05
C LEU A 236 -22.75 -20.28 -1.81
N VAL A 237 -23.87 -19.56 -1.86
CA VAL A 237 -24.43 -18.86 -0.68
C VAL A 237 -24.78 -19.85 0.44
N SER A 238 -25.44 -20.96 0.11
CA SER A 238 -25.81 -22.00 1.08
C SER A 238 -24.58 -22.64 1.73
N LEU A 239 -23.58 -23.01 0.93
CA LEU A 239 -22.31 -23.55 1.43
C LEU A 239 -21.58 -22.54 2.32
N ALA A 240 -21.50 -21.27 1.90
CA ALA A 240 -20.90 -20.20 2.68
C ALA A 240 -21.60 -20.02 4.04
N LYS A 241 -22.94 -20.03 4.05
CA LYS A 241 -23.73 -19.94 5.28
C LYS A 241 -23.43 -21.10 6.23
N ASN A 242 -23.35 -22.32 5.72
CA ASN A 242 -23.10 -23.50 6.55
C ASN A 242 -21.72 -23.45 7.20
N VAL A 243 -20.66 -23.19 6.42
CA VAL A 243 -19.29 -23.10 6.94
C VAL A 243 -19.13 -21.93 7.92
N LEU A 244 -19.61 -20.74 7.56
CA LEU A 244 -19.39 -19.53 8.36
C LEU A 244 -20.23 -19.49 9.64
N LYS A 245 -21.35 -20.22 9.69
CA LYS A 245 -22.19 -20.35 10.90
C LYS A 245 -21.42 -20.99 12.06
N GLU A 246 -20.57 -21.99 11.79
CA GLU A 246 -19.74 -22.65 12.81
C GLU A 246 -18.77 -21.67 13.48
N HIS A 247 -18.37 -20.63 12.74
CA HIS A 247 -17.50 -19.56 13.22
C HIS A 247 -18.26 -18.34 13.76
N LYS A 248 -19.59 -18.45 13.97
CA LYS A 248 -20.45 -17.34 14.42
C LYS A 248 -20.36 -16.10 13.52
N ILE A 249 -20.12 -16.31 12.23
CA ILE A 249 -20.10 -15.26 11.21
C ILE A 249 -21.45 -15.24 10.51
N LEU A 250 -22.15 -14.11 10.58
CA LEU A 250 -23.41 -13.89 9.89
C LEU A 250 -23.14 -13.67 8.40
N VAL A 251 -23.83 -14.45 7.55
CA VAL A 251 -23.85 -14.26 6.10
C VAL A 251 -25.08 -13.46 5.68
N LEU A 252 -24.86 -12.42 4.91
CA LEU A 252 -25.92 -11.64 4.26
C LEU A 252 -26.17 -12.25 2.89
N GLU A 253 -27.15 -13.16 2.82
CA GLU A 253 -27.38 -14.02 1.64
C GLU A 253 -27.63 -13.24 0.36
N HIS A 254 -28.46 -12.19 0.42
CA HIS A 254 -28.77 -11.35 -0.74
C HIS A 254 -27.52 -10.62 -1.26
N GLU A 255 -26.78 -9.96 -0.37
CA GLU A 255 -25.54 -9.25 -0.72
C GLU A 255 -24.45 -10.19 -1.22
N LEU A 256 -24.32 -11.39 -0.63
CA LEU A 256 -23.38 -12.41 -1.07
C LEU A 256 -23.73 -12.92 -2.47
N MET A 257 -25.01 -13.17 -2.74
CA MET A 257 -25.49 -13.57 -4.06
C MET A 257 -25.12 -12.53 -5.11
N LEU A 258 -25.38 -11.24 -4.84
CA LEU A 258 -25.01 -10.14 -5.73
C LEU A 258 -23.50 -10.03 -5.96
N ALA A 259 -22.69 -10.30 -4.94
CA ALA A 259 -21.23 -10.32 -5.07
C ALA A 259 -20.78 -11.47 -5.97
N ILE A 260 -21.29 -12.68 -5.75
CA ILE A 260 -20.96 -13.87 -6.54
C ILE A 260 -21.39 -13.68 -8.00
N GLU A 261 -22.61 -13.21 -8.26
CA GLU A 261 -23.09 -12.95 -9.62
C GLU A 261 -22.25 -11.90 -10.34
N ALA A 262 -21.85 -10.83 -9.65
CA ALA A 262 -20.95 -9.82 -10.20
C ALA A 262 -19.57 -10.42 -10.53
N THR A 263 -19.05 -11.28 -9.65
CA THR A 263 -17.77 -11.96 -9.87
C THR A 263 -17.86 -12.95 -11.02
N ILE A 264 -18.93 -13.76 -11.13
CA ILE A 264 -19.18 -14.66 -12.27
C ILE A 264 -19.28 -13.86 -13.57
N SER A 265 -20.00 -12.74 -13.58
CA SER A 265 -20.10 -11.88 -14.77
C SER A 265 -18.75 -11.29 -15.18
N ARG A 266 -17.89 -10.95 -14.22
CA ARG A 266 -16.54 -10.41 -14.46
C ARG A 266 -15.52 -11.48 -14.87
N ILE A 267 -15.66 -12.71 -14.36
CA ILE A 267 -14.75 -13.82 -14.68
C ILE A 267 -15.20 -14.57 -15.93
N GLY A 268 -16.51 -14.70 -16.19
CA GLY A 268 -17.04 -15.37 -17.38
C GLY A 268 -16.64 -14.68 -18.70
N SER A 269 -16.17 -13.43 -18.63
CA SER A 269 -15.53 -12.72 -19.74
C SER A 269 -14.02 -12.97 -19.84
N LEU A 270 -13.39 -13.59 -18.84
CA LEU A 270 -11.96 -13.90 -18.77
C LEU A 270 -11.73 -15.37 -19.13
N LYS A 271 -10.91 -15.62 -20.15
CA LYS A 271 -10.33 -16.96 -20.39
C LYS A 271 -9.11 -17.09 -19.48
N LEU A 272 -9.18 -17.93 -18.45
CA LEU A 272 -8.09 -18.14 -17.49
C LEU A 272 -6.97 -18.99 -18.13
N GLU A 273 -6.08 -18.38 -18.91
CA GLU A 273 -4.97 -19.07 -19.60
C GLU A 273 -3.58 -18.51 -19.21
N LYS A 274 -3.51 -17.34 -18.57
CA LYS A 274 -2.28 -16.57 -18.30
C LYS A 274 -2.22 -16.04 -16.86
N ILE A 275 -1.01 -15.70 -16.38
CA ILE A 275 -0.77 -15.11 -15.04
C ILE A 275 -1.60 -13.84 -14.80
N ARG A 276 -1.75 -12.98 -15.82
CA ARG A 276 -2.61 -11.78 -15.73
C ARG A 276 -4.08 -12.13 -15.45
N ASP A 277 -4.52 -13.30 -15.88
CA ASP A 277 -5.90 -13.74 -15.65
C ASP A 277 -6.09 -14.17 -14.20
N ILE A 278 -5.04 -14.71 -13.54
CA ILE A 278 -5.03 -15.03 -12.10
C ILE A 278 -5.09 -13.74 -11.26
N GLU A 279 -4.29 -12.73 -11.59
CA GLU A 279 -4.33 -11.43 -10.89
C GLU A 279 -5.73 -10.80 -11.01
N THR A 280 -6.29 -10.78 -12.22
CA THR A 280 -7.64 -10.23 -12.47
C THR A 280 -8.73 -11.04 -11.75
N PHE A 281 -8.57 -12.36 -11.68
CA PHE A 281 -9.45 -13.26 -10.94
C PHE A 281 -9.43 -12.98 -9.43
N LEU A 282 -8.23 -12.84 -8.84
CA LEU A 282 -8.08 -12.47 -7.44
C LEU A 282 -8.63 -11.08 -7.15
N GLU A 283 -8.40 -10.09 -8.02
CA GLU A 283 -8.97 -8.74 -7.86
C GLU A 283 -10.51 -8.77 -7.76
N ALA A 284 -11.17 -9.64 -8.53
CA ALA A 284 -12.62 -9.79 -8.53
C ALA A 284 -13.17 -10.52 -7.28
N LEU A 285 -12.33 -11.32 -6.61
CA LEU A 285 -12.67 -12.09 -5.42
C LEU A 285 -12.16 -11.46 -4.12
N GLU A 286 -11.25 -10.50 -4.19
CA GLU A 286 -10.65 -9.89 -3.00
C GLU A 286 -11.73 -9.19 -2.16
N GLY A 287 -11.60 -9.30 -0.85
CA GLY A 287 -12.36 -8.50 0.09
C GLY A 287 -11.57 -8.14 1.33
N LYS A 288 -12.22 -7.47 2.27
CA LYS A 288 -11.58 -7.03 3.51
C LYS A 288 -12.53 -7.02 4.67
N TRP A 289 -12.04 -7.51 5.80
CA TRP A 289 -12.61 -7.20 7.11
C TRP A 289 -12.32 -5.75 7.45
N ILE A 290 -13.31 -5.06 8.02
CA ILE A 290 -13.23 -3.66 8.44
C ILE A 290 -13.73 -3.60 9.88
N VAL A 291 -12.93 -2.95 10.74
CA VAL A 291 -13.31 -2.53 12.08
C VAL A 291 -13.04 -1.05 12.25
N PHE A 292 -13.93 -0.35 12.95
CA PHE A 292 -13.75 1.07 13.31
C PHE A 292 -13.25 1.18 14.74
N VAL A 293 -12.06 1.75 14.91
CA VAL A 293 -11.37 1.85 16.20
C VAL A 293 -11.11 3.30 16.55
N ASN A 294 -11.03 3.59 17.84
CA ASN A 294 -10.77 4.94 18.32
C ASN A 294 -9.37 5.40 17.88
N GLU A 295 -9.24 6.70 17.61
CA GLU A 295 -7.99 7.34 17.17
C GLU A 295 -6.78 6.91 18.02
N ASN A 296 -6.90 7.05 19.35
CA ASN A 296 -5.83 6.79 20.31
C ASN A 296 -5.38 5.31 20.39
N GLN A 297 -6.25 4.38 19.96
CA GLN A 297 -5.95 2.94 19.96
C GLN A 297 -5.58 2.43 18.57
N ARG A 298 -5.81 3.22 17.51
CA ARG A 298 -5.67 2.81 16.11
C ARG A 298 -4.29 2.25 15.78
N GLY A 299 -3.23 2.95 16.19
CA GLY A 299 -1.86 2.50 15.94
C GLY A 299 -1.54 1.18 16.64
N LYS A 300 -1.93 1.05 17.91
CA LYS A 300 -1.72 -0.16 18.71
C LYS A 300 -2.49 -1.36 18.15
N ILE A 301 -3.75 -1.18 17.75
CA ILE A 301 -4.56 -2.24 17.16
C ILE A 301 -4.00 -2.63 15.79
N PHE A 302 -3.64 -1.66 14.95
CA PHE A 302 -3.07 -1.92 13.63
C PHE A 302 -1.80 -2.78 13.71
N THR A 303 -0.85 -2.40 14.58
CA THR A 303 0.39 -3.15 14.77
C THR A 303 0.18 -4.49 15.47
N HIS A 304 -0.72 -4.57 16.45
CA HIS A 304 -1.06 -5.83 17.09
C HIS A 304 -1.72 -6.82 16.12
N LEU A 305 -2.61 -6.35 15.23
CA LEU A 305 -3.19 -7.17 14.17
C LEU A 305 -2.12 -7.72 13.22
N ILE A 306 -1.16 -6.89 12.79
CA ILE A 306 -0.03 -7.34 11.97
C ILE A 306 0.71 -8.47 12.68
N HIS A 307 1.09 -8.27 13.94
CA HIS A 307 1.85 -9.26 14.71
C HIS A 307 1.07 -10.57 14.90
N ARG A 308 -0.22 -10.50 15.29
CA ARG A 308 -1.05 -11.69 15.50
C ARG A 308 -1.30 -12.46 14.22
N LEU A 309 -1.59 -11.77 13.12
CA LEU A 309 -1.77 -12.42 11.81
C LEU A 309 -0.46 -13.05 11.32
N LYS A 310 0.68 -12.37 11.47
CA LYS A 310 2.02 -12.93 11.17
C LYS A 310 2.27 -14.22 11.97
N SER A 311 2.03 -14.19 13.28
CA SER A 311 2.26 -15.35 14.17
C SER A 311 1.39 -16.56 13.84
N ARG A 312 0.27 -16.34 13.15
CA ARG A 312 -0.68 -17.37 12.71
C ARG A 312 -0.53 -17.72 11.24
N GLU A 313 0.43 -17.10 10.54
CA GLU A 313 0.65 -17.26 9.11
C GLU A 313 -0.60 -16.89 8.26
N LEU A 314 -1.33 -15.86 8.70
CA LEU A 314 -2.56 -15.35 8.07
C LEU A 314 -2.41 -13.93 7.52
N ASP A 315 -1.23 -13.34 7.61
CA ASP A 315 -1.00 -11.96 7.21
C ASP A 315 -0.90 -11.82 5.69
N TYR A 316 -1.62 -10.85 5.14
CA TYR A 316 -1.67 -10.58 3.70
C TYR A 316 -1.46 -9.09 3.44
N LEU A 317 -2.52 -8.30 3.61
CA LEU A 317 -2.52 -6.85 3.38
C LEU A 317 -3.39 -6.17 4.44
N ILE A 318 -2.80 -5.24 5.19
CA ILE A 318 -3.49 -4.54 6.28
C ILE A 318 -3.33 -3.05 6.05
N LYS A 319 -4.40 -2.28 6.20
CA LYS A 319 -4.41 -0.83 5.96
C LYS A 319 -5.14 -0.06 7.03
N THR A 320 -4.68 1.17 7.27
CA THR A 320 -5.39 2.18 8.06
C THR A 320 -5.13 3.56 7.45
N PRO A 321 -6.02 4.55 7.53
CA PRO A 321 -5.71 5.90 7.08
C PRO A 321 -4.42 6.42 7.75
N ALA A 322 -3.47 6.89 6.95
CA ALA A 322 -2.19 7.41 7.43
C ALA A 322 -2.32 8.86 7.94
N ASN A 323 -3.19 9.64 7.32
CA ASN A 323 -3.20 11.09 7.51
C ASN A 323 -3.93 11.51 8.78
N ARG A 324 -3.48 12.63 9.34
CA ARG A 324 -4.22 13.40 10.36
C ARG A 324 -5.62 13.74 9.82
N THR A 325 -6.70 13.34 10.48
CA THR A 325 -8.02 13.89 10.19
C THR A 325 -8.63 14.50 11.43
N LYS A 326 -8.78 15.83 11.44
CA LYS A 326 -9.46 16.53 12.53
C LYS A 326 -10.94 16.12 12.54
N GLY A 327 -11.43 15.66 13.68
CA GLY A 327 -12.86 15.45 13.94
C GLY A 327 -13.39 14.02 13.77
N ASN A 328 -12.59 13.07 13.25
CA ASN A 328 -13.00 11.66 13.25
C ASN A 328 -12.61 10.99 14.57
N ARG A 329 -13.61 10.60 15.37
CA ARG A 329 -13.37 9.82 16.61
C ARG A 329 -12.96 8.39 16.32
N GLU A 330 -13.32 7.86 15.15
CA GLU A 330 -13.08 6.48 14.76
C GLU A 330 -12.52 6.36 13.36
N TYR A 331 -11.68 5.35 13.18
CA TYR A 331 -10.96 5.09 11.93
C TYR A 331 -11.05 3.63 11.54
N PRO A 332 -11.17 3.33 10.24
CA PRO A 332 -11.15 1.97 9.75
C PRO A 332 -9.74 1.38 9.83
N VAL A 333 -9.62 0.22 10.44
CA VAL A 333 -8.51 -0.72 10.18
C VAL A 333 -9.06 -1.84 9.31
N THR A 334 -8.43 -2.07 8.17
CA THR A 334 -8.89 -3.04 7.17
C THR A 334 -7.87 -4.16 7.00
N VAL A 335 -8.32 -5.41 7.10
CA VAL A 335 -7.51 -6.61 6.87
C VAL A 335 -8.07 -7.32 5.64
N HIS A 336 -7.27 -7.38 4.59
CA HIS A 336 -7.67 -7.94 3.31
C HIS A 336 -7.54 -9.46 3.30
N VAL A 337 -8.38 -10.12 2.50
CA VAL A 337 -8.36 -11.55 2.20
C VAL A 337 -8.46 -11.72 0.69
N PRO A 338 -7.58 -12.52 0.03
CA PRO A 338 -7.52 -12.61 -1.43
C PRO A 338 -8.81 -13.12 -2.10
N SER A 339 -9.60 -13.92 -1.39
CA SER A 339 -10.90 -14.39 -1.86
C SER A 339 -11.93 -14.37 -0.75
N PHE A 340 -13.07 -13.74 -0.99
CA PHE A 340 -14.22 -13.82 -0.09
C PHE A 340 -14.88 -15.20 -0.09
N LEU A 341 -14.54 -16.07 -1.04
CA LEU A 341 -14.98 -17.46 -1.13
C LEU A 341 -13.99 -18.44 -0.47
N ALA A 342 -12.82 -17.99 -0.01
CA ALA A 342 -11.92 -18.79 0.81
C ALA A 342 -12.42 -18.79 2.27
N LEU A 343 -13.51 -19.53 2.52
CA LEU A 343 -14.33 -19.38 3.73
C LEU A 343 -13.56 -19.67 5.02
N ASN A 344 -12.64 -20.65 5.01
CA ASN A 344 -11.85 -20.97 6.19
C ASN A 344 -10.84 -19.86 6.46
N LEU A 345 -10.18 -19.33 5.42
CA LEU A 345 -9.29 -18.19 5.55
C LEU A 345 -10.04 -16.94 6.04
N VAL A 346 -11.21 -16.64 5.46
CA VAL A 346 -12.11 -15.55 5.89
C VAL A 346 -12.44 -15.67 7.38
N ALA A 347 -12.81 -16.87 7.83
CA ALA A 347 -13.17 -17.13 9.22
C ALA A 347 -11.96 -17.00 10.16
N LYS A 348 -10.82 -17.61 9.83
CA LYS A 348 -9.58 -17.54 10.63
C LYS A 348 -9.10 -16.10 10.81
N VAL A 349 -9.11 -15.30 9.74
CA VAL A 349 -8.75 -13.88 9.78
C VAL A 349 -9.77 -13.10 10.63
N GLY A 350 -11.07 -13.29 10.40
CA GLY A 350 -12.13 -12.61 11.14
C GLY A 350 -12.07 -12.87 12.65
N ASN A 351 -11.87 -14.13 13.05
CA ASN A 351 -11.72 -14.53 14.45
C ASN A 351 -10.44 -13.96 15.08
N THR A 352 -9.34 -13.89 14.33
CA THR A 352 -8.10 -13.27 14.82
C THR A 352 -8.31 -11.77 15.07
N ILE A 353 -9.03 -11.07 14.20
CA ILE A 353 -9.38 -9.66 14.42
C ILE A 353 -10.24 -9.53 15.68
N LYS A 354 -11.27 -10.39 15.81
CA LYS A 354 -12.15 -10.39 16.97
C LYS A 354 -11.39 -10.54 18.29
N HIS A 355 -10.50 -11.51 18.39
CA HIS A 355 -9.70 -11.72 19.60
C HIS A 355 -8.82 -10.51 19.94
N VAL A 356 -8.20 -9.89 18.94
CA VAL A 356 -7.42 -8.66 19.19
C VAL A 356 -8.32 -7.55 19.73
N LEU A 357 -9.52 -7.37 19.17
CA LEU A 357 -10.44 -6.34 19.69
C LEU A 357 -10.89 -6.64 21.13
N GLU A 358 -11.14 -7.90 21.46
CA GLU A 358 -11.49 -8.34 22.82
C GLU A 358 -10.36 -8.03 23.82
N GLU A 359 -9.09 -8.24 23.44
CA GLU A 359 -7.92 -7.87 24.27
C GLU A 359 -7.83 -6.37 24.55
N TYR A 360 -8.38 -5.52 23.68
CA TYR A 360 -8.49 -4.07 23.89
C TYR A 360 -9.83 -3.62 24.50
N GLY A 361 -10.69 -4.56 24.91
CA GLY A 361 -12.02 -4.26 25.45
C GLY A 361 -12.96 -3.61 24.42
N ILE A 362 -12.70 -3.80 23.12
CA ILE A 362 -13.49 -3.19 22.04
C ILE A 362 -14.59 -4.14 21.61
N ASN A 363 -15.81 -3.76 21.94
CA ASN A 363 -17.00 -4.50 21.58
C ASN A 363 -17.73 -3.86 20.39
N LYS A 364 -17.22 -4.08 19.18
CA LYS A 364 -17.77 -3.50 17.95
C LYS A 364 -17.97 -4.55 16.86
N PRO A 365 -18.96 -4.37 15.97
CA PRO A 365 -19.13 -5.26 14.84
C PRO A 365 -17.93 -5.18 13.88
N ILE A 366 -17.55 -6.33 13.33
CA ILE A 366 -16.56 -6.45 12.26
C ILE A 366 -17.32 -6.83 10.99
N ILE A 367 -17.12 -6.09 9.89
CA ILE A 367 -17.85 -6.32 8.63
C ILE A 367 -16.88 -6.69 7.52
N PHE A 368 -17.27 -7.64 6.66
CA PHE A 368 -16.48 -8.04 5.50
C PHE A 368 -17.07 -7.44 4.22
N LYS A 369 -16.28 -6.60 3.54
CA LYS A 369 -16.66 -5.95 2.30
C LYS A 369 -15.86 -6.53 1.12
N PRO A 370 -16.50 -7.17 0.14
CA PRO A 370 -15.83 -7.58 -1.10
C PRO A 370 -15.56 -6.34 -1.97
N ASN A 371 -14.44 -6.34 -2.70
CA ASN A 371 -14.05 -5.22 -3.55
C ASN A 371 -15.01 -5.04 -4.73
N ILE A 372 -15.57 -6.13 -5.28
CA ILE A 372 -16.53 -6.10 -6.39
C ILE A 372 -17.82 -5.29 -6.08
N LEU A 373 -18.23 -5.23 -4.80
CA LEU A 373 -19.37 -4.40 -4.37
C LEU A 373 -18.98 -2.94 -4.10
N ALA A 374 -17.69 -2.61 -4.04
CA ALA A 374 -17.24 -1.23 -3.90
C ALA A 374 -17.39 -0.43 -5.21
N GLU A 375 -17.46 -1.11 -6.35
CA GLU A 375 -17.54 -0.53 -7.70
C GLU A 375 -18.97 -0.16 -8.14
N LYS A 376 -20.00 -0.72 -7.47
CA LYS A 376 -21.41 -0.47 -7.82
C LYS A 376 -21.94 0.84 -7.19
N PRO A 377 -22.87 1.55 -7.86
CA PRO A 377 -23.52 2.73 -7.28
C PRO A 377 -24.20 2.37 -5.95
N LYS A 378 -24.01 3.21 -4.93
CA LYS A 378 -24.66 3.02 -3.62
C LYS A 378 -26.16 3.28 -3.75
N THR A 379 -26.95 2.22 -3.90
CA THR A 379 -28.39 2.29 -3.66
C THR A 379 -28.65 2.20 -2.15
N LYS A 380 -29.70 2.85 -1.65
CA LYS A 380 -30.04 2.84 -0.20
C LYS A 380 -30.40 1.43 0.33
N THR A 381 -30.63 0.46 -0.56
CA THR A 381 -31.18 -0.86 -0.24
C THR A 381 -30.15 -1.96 -0.08
N ILE A 382 -28.94 -1.82 -0.64
CA ILE A 382 -27.92 -2.88 -0.64
C ILE A 382 -26.82 -2.55 0.37
N LYS A 383 -26.57 -3.46 1.32
CA LYS A 383 -25.45 -3.27 2.26
C LYS A 383 -24.12 -3.47 1.53
N PRO A 384 -23.07 -2.70 1.88
CA PRO A 384 -21.78 -2.80 1.21
C PRO A 384 -20.92 -3.96 1.74
N TYR A 385 -21.48 -4.90 2.50
CA TYR A 385 -20.76 -6.00 3.15
C TYR A 385 -21.59 -7.29 3.08
N ILE A 386 -20.90 -8.42 3.05
CA ILE A 386 -21.49 -9.76 2.87
C ILE A 386 -21.38 -10.63 4.12
N TYR A 387 -20.38 -10.38 4.98
CA TYR A 387 -20.21 -11.08 6.25
C TYR A 387 -20.16 -10.10 7.42
N LYS A 388 -20.61 -10.54 8.59
CA LYS A 388 -20.59 -9.75 9.82
C LYS A 388 -20.28 -10.63 11.03
N ILE A 389 -19.32 -10.22 11.83
CA ILE A 389 -19.11 -10.72 13.20
C ILE A 389 -19.79 -9.73 14.14
N GLN A 390 -20.70 -10.22 14.97
CA GLN A 390 -21.40 -9.37 15.94
C GLN A 390 -20.48 -9.02 17.12
N ALA A 391 -20.74 -7.84 17.69
CA ALA A 391 -20.25 -7.45 19.00
C ALA A 391 -20.71 -8.51 20.04
N THR A 392 -19.83 -8.92 20.97
CA THR A 392 -20.19 -9.77 22.09
C THR A 392 -21.15 -9.01 23.01
N ASN A 393 -22.37 -9.50 23.22
CA ASN A 393 -23.27 -8.92 24.20
C ASN A 393 -22.76 -9.25 25.62
N ASN A 394 -21.81 -8.47 26.14
CA ASN A 394 -21.58 -8.43 27.58
C ASN A 394 -22.66 -7.54 28.21
N ARG A 395 -23.89 -8.07 28.27
CA ARG A 395 -24.83 -7.72 29.34
C ARG A 395 -24.65 -8.81 30.40
N GLY A 396 -23.70 -8.58 31.29
CA GLY A 396 -23.56 -9.26 32.58
C GLY A 396 -23.70 -8.21 33.65
#